data_AF-A0A2X2YL50-F1
#
_entry.id   AF-A0A2X2YL50-F1
#
_cell.length_a   1.000
_cell.length_b   1.000
_cell.length_c   1.000
_cell.angle_alpha   90.00
_cell.angle_beta   90.00
_cell.angle_gamma   90.00
#
_symmetry.space_group_name_H-M   'P 1'
#
loop_
_entity.id
_entity.type
_entity.pdbx_description
1 polymer ?
#
loop_
_entity_poly.entity_id
_entity_poly.type
_entity_poly.pdbx_seq_one_letter_code
_entity_poly.pdbx_strand_id
1 'polypeptide(L)'
;MSGLLENLSHIAKQLGLAYAVSCYTDSPAPDTYLVFTPLTDSFEIFADNTPGIEVEEVRIALFTKTNYLGLRNQLTRALIDAGLTVTARRYIGYEADTGFHHYSIDVSSFRACP
;
A
#
# COMPACT_ATOMS: atom_id res chain seq x y z
N MET A 1 -16.14 10.07 3.14
CA MET A 1 -14.67 9.95 3.19
C MET A 1 -14.34 8.47 3.25
N SER A 2 -13.47 7.97 2.39
CA SER A 2 -13.16 6.53 2.23
C SER A 2 -11.87 6.16 2.97
N GLY A 3 -11.82 5.05 3.69
CA GLY A 3 -10.63 4.60 4.47
C GLY A 3 -9.38 4.37 3.59
N LEU A 4 -8.21 4.22 4.22
CA LEU A 4 -6.93 4.07 3.51
C LEU A 4 -6.95 2.90 2.52
N LEU A 5 -7.41 1.72 2.94
CA LEU A 5 -7.50 0.53 2.08
C LEU A 5 -8.40 0.76 0.85
N GLU A 6 -9.48 1.51 1.00
CA GLU A 6 -10.36 1.84 -0.11
C GLU A 6 -9.66 2.78 -1.09
N ASN A 7 -8.93 3.79 -0.59
CA ASN A 7 -8.14 4.68 -1.46
C ASN A 7 -7.06 3.90 -2.24
N LEU A 8 -6.34 3.00 -1.56
CA LEU A 8 -5.35 2.12 -2.21
C LEU A 8 -5.98 1.20 -3.27
N SER A 9 -7.17 0.68 -2.99
CA SER A 9 -7.93 -0.11 -3.96
C SER A 9 -8.30 0.69 -5.22
N HIS A 10 -8.69 1.96 -5.06
CA HIS A 10 -8.96 2.85 -6.19
C HIS A 10 -7.69 3.14 -7.00
N ILE A 11 -6.58 3.42 -6.33
CA ILE A 11 -5.28 3.64 -6.99
C ILE A 11 -4.86 2.39 -7.78
N ALA A 12 -4.93 1.20 -7.19
CA ALA A 12 -4.60 -0.04 -7.89
C ALA A 12 -5.45 -0.24 -9.15
N LYS A 13 -6.77 -0.01 -9.06
CA LYS A 13 -7.69 -0.09 -10.20
C LYS A 13 -7.35 0.95 -11.28
N GLN A 14 -7.04 2.19 -10.91
CA GLN A 14 -6.64 3.24 -11.84
C GLN A 14 -5.35 2.91 -12.59
N LEU A 15 -4.42 2.22 -11.92
CA LEU A 15 -3.16 1.77 -12.52
C LEU A 15 -3.28 0.43 -13.27
N GLY A 16 -4.46 -0.21 -13.25
CA GLY A 16 -4.69 -1.51 -13.89
C GLY A 16 -3.94 -2.67 -13.20
N LEU A 17 -3.67 -2.55 -11.91
CA LEU A 17 -2.92 -3.53 -11.13
C LEU A 17 -3.87 -4.45 -10.36
N ALA A 18 -3.65 -5.76 -10.49
CA ALA A 18 -4.28 -6.74 -9.61
C ALA A 18 -3.82 -6.52 -8.16
N TYR A 19 -4.72 -6.70 -7.21
CA TYR A 19 -4.40 -6.54 -5.79
C TYR A 19 -5.23 -7.49 -4.92
N ALA A 20 -4.70 -7.78 -3.73
CA ALA A 20 -5.42 -8.47 -2.67
C ALA A 20 -5.11 -7.83 -1.31
N VAL A 21 -5.92 -8.16 -0.30
CA VAL A 21 -5.69 -7.77 1.09
C VAL A 21 -5.15 -8.99 1.85
N SER A 22 -4.04 -8.81 2.56
CA SER A 22 -3.32 -9.81 3.36
C SER A 22 -2.70 -10.99 2.59
N CYS A 23 -3.40 -11.59 1.62
CA CYS A 23 -2.91 -12.73 0.86
C CYS A 23 -3.50 -12.73 -0.55
N TYR A 24 -2.68 -13.02 -1.56
CA TYR A 24 -3.14 -13.25 -2.93
C TYR A 24 -3.31 -14.75 -3.16
N THR A 25 -4.55 -15.20 -3.40
CA THR A 25 -4.88 -16.64 -3.47
C THR A 25 -5.24 -17.15 -4.86
N ASP A 26 -5.41 -16.25 -5.83
CA ASP A 26 -5.83 -16.66 -7.18
C ASP A 26 -4.67 -17.35 -7.92
N SER A 27 -5.01 -18.40 -8.68
CA SER A 27 -4.06 -19.22 -9.44
C SER A 27 -4.50 -19.35 -10.90
N PRO A 28 -3.59 -19.10 -11.88
CA PRO A 28 -2.23 -18.62 -11.68
C PRO A 28 -2.20 -17.16 -11.20
N ALA A 29 -1.23 -16.81 -10.37
CA ALA A 29 -0.99 -15.42 -10.00
C ALA A 29 -0.55 -14.62 -11.24
N PRO A 30 -1.00 -13.36 -11.39
CA PRO A 30 -0.56 -12.51 -12.49
C PRO A 30 0.93 -12.16 -12.36
N ASP A 31 1.56 -11.79 -13.47
CA ASP A 31 2.98 -11.42 -13.47
C ASP A 31 3.30 -10.13 -12.71
N THR A 32 2.28 -9.37 -12.33
CA THR A 32 2.39 -8.22 -11.42
C THR A 32 1.13 -8.10 -10.58
N TYR A 33 1.28 -7.99 -9.27
CA TYR A 33 0.19 -7.71 -8.33
C TYR A 33 0.68 -7.01 -7.07
N LEU A 34 -0.28 -6.50 -6.32
CA LEU A 34 -0.08 -5.87 -5.03
C LEU A 34 -0.71 -6.70 -3.91
N VAL A 35 -0.09 -6.72 -2.74
CA VAL A 35 -0.73 -7.19 -1.50
C VAL A 35 -0.72 -6.04 -0.52
N PHE A 36 -1.90 -5.70 0.00
CA PHE A 36 -2.07 -4.70 1.03
C PHE A 36 -2.15 -5.38 2.40
N THR A 37 -1.21 -5.04 3.28
CA THR A 37 -1.19 -5.52 4.66
C THR A 37 -1.39 -4.33 5.59
N PRO A 38 -2.57 -4.17 6.21
CA PRO A 38 -2.77 -3.18 7.26
C PRO A 38 -1.74 -3.37 8.38
N LEU A 39 -1.13 -2.27 8.83
CA LEU A 39 -0.14 -2.24 9.89
C LEU A 39 -0.71 -1.59 11.15
N THR A 40 -1.40 -0.47 11.01
CA THR A 40 -1.95 0.29 12.14
C THR A 40 -3.26 0.92 11.75
N ASP A 41 -4.18 0.95 12.71
CA ASP A 41 -5.46 1.65 12.68
C ASP A 41 -5.66 2.16 14.11
N SER A 42 -5.46 3.47 14.31
CA SER A 42 -5.39 4.05 15.65
C SER A 42 -5.88 5.49 15.68
N PHE A 43 -6.38 5.89 16.85
CA PHE A 43 -6.67 7.28 17.16
C PHE A 43 -5.58 7.87 18.03
N GLU A 44 -4.95 8.93 17.54
CA GLU A 44 -4.01 9.73 18.32
C GLU A 44 -4.78 10.64 19.27
N ILE A 45 -4.44 10.53 20.56
CA ILE A 45 -5.03 11.31 21.65
C ILE A 45 -4.15 12.50 22.02
N PHE A 46 -4.78 13.63 22.34
CA PHE A 46 -4.10 14.86 22.74
C PHE A 46 -4.36 15.21 24.21
N ALA A 47 -3.97 16.41 24.64
CA ALA A 47 -3.98 16.82 26.06
C ALA A 47 -5.36 16.77 26.73
N ASP A 48 -6.45 16.84 25.97
CA ASP A 48 -7.83 16.73 26.44
C ASP A 48 -8.35 15.27 26.48
N ASN A 49 -7.48 14.29 26.22
CA ASN A 49 -7.79 12.87 26.04
C ASN A 49 -8.82 12.58 24.94
N THR A 50 -9.05 13.53 24.04
CA THR A 50 -9.96 13.35 22.90
C THR A 50 -9.16 12.92 21.67
N PRO A 51 -9.63 11.91 20.92
CA PRO A 51 -9.11 11.61 19.59
C PRO A 51 -9.14 12.84 18.69
N GLY A 52 -7.97 13.30 18.24
CA GLY A 52 -7.91 14.41 17.27
C GLY A 52 -7.60 13.96 15.86
N ILE A 53 -6.84 12.86 15.72
CA ILE A 53 -6.39 12.34 14.42
C ILE A 53 -6.59 10.82 14.36
N GLU A 54 -7.21 10.36 13.28
CA GLU A 54 -7.20 8.97 12.83
C GLU A 54 -5.95 8.73 11.99
N VAL A 55 -5.21 7.68 12.35
CA VAL A 55 -4.02 7.21 11.65
C VAL A 55 -4.25 5.79 11.17
N GLU A 56 -4.23 5.63 9.85
CA GLU A 56 -4.19 4.32 9.21
C GLU A 56 -2.83 4.15 8.53
N GLU A 57 -2.20 2.99 8.65
CA GLU A 57 -0.98 2.63 7.93
C GLU A 57 -1.12 1.27 7.27
N VAL A 58 -0.68 1.16 6.02
CA VAL A 58 -0.70 -0.06 5.21
C VAL A 58 0.66 -0.27 4.56
N ARG A 59 1.14 -1.51 4.58
CA ARG A 59 2.24 -1.96 3.73
C ARG A 59 1.69 -2.45 2.40
N ILE A 60 2.19 -1.87 1.32
CA ILE A 60 1.97 -2.33 -0.05
C ILE A 60 3.18 -3.19 -0.44
N ALA A 61 2.97 -4.49 -0.62
CA ALA A 61 3.95 -5.37 -1.24
C ALA A 61 3.67 -5.44 -2.75
N LEU A 62 4.60 -4.94 -3.56
CA LEU A 62 4.62 -5.09 -5.00
C LEU A 62 5.39 -6.36 -5.36
N PHE A 63 4.72 -7.26 -6.05
CA PHE A 63 5.32 -8.42 -6.70
C PHE A 63 5.29 -8.20 -8.20
N THR A 64 6.45 -8.29 -8.86
CA THR A 64 6.50 -8.24 -10.34
C THR A 64 7.63 -9.10 -10.90
N LYS A 65 7.35 -9.86 -11.96
CA LYS A 65 8.40 -10.60 -12.71
C LYS A 65 9.19 -9.70 -13.67
N THR A 66 8.79 -8.43 -13.77
CA THR A 66 9.41 -7.44 -14.66
C THR A 66 10.24 -6.43 -13.86
N ASN A 67 10.78 -5.41 -14.53
CA ASN A 67 11.54 -4.36 -13.87
C ASN A 67 10.67 -3.55 -12.89
N TYR A 68 10.87 -3.77 -11.60
CA TYR A 68 10.13 -3.12 -10.52
C TYR A 68 10.34 -1.60 -10.42
N LEU A 69 11.43 -1.04 -10.97
CA LEU A 69 11.77 0.38 -10.78
C LEU A 69 10.72 1.33 -11.38
N GLY A 70 10.20 0.98 -12.56
CA GLY A 70 9.16 1.76 -13.25
C GLY A 70 7.84 1.74 -12.46
N LEU A 71 7.37 0.54 -12.11
CA LEU A 71 6.16 0.34 -11.32
C LEU A 71 6.25 0.99 -9.94
N ARG A 72 7.39 0.86 -9.25
CA ARG A 72 7.66 1.54 -7.98
C ARG A 72 7.48 3.05 -8.10
N ASN A 73 8.04 3.66 -9.15
CA ASN A 73 7.96 5.10 -9.37
C ASN A 73 6.52 5.55 -9.65
N GLN A 74 5.81 4.80 -10.51
CA GLN A 74 4.41 5.06 -10.85
C GLN A 74 3.51 4.96 -9.61
N LEU A 75 3.67 3.90 -8.82
CA LEU A 75 2.95 3.73 -7.55
C LEU A 75 3.26 4.85 -6.57
N THR A 76 4.54 5.17 -6.36
CA THR A 76 4.93 6.26 -5.44
C THR A 76 4.27 7.58 -5.86
N ARG A 77 4.28 7.90 -7.16
CA ARG A 77 3.66 9.11 -7.69
C ARG A 77 2.15 9.13 -7.42
N ALA A 78 1.45 8.04 -7.74
CA ALA A 78 0.01 7.95 -7.55
C ALA A 78 -0.40 8.08 -6.06
N LEU A 79 0.38 7.50 -5.14
CA LEU A 79 0.15 7.63 -3.69
C LEU A 79 0.28 9.09 -3.23
N ILE A 80 1.33 9.78 -3.68
CA ILE A 80 1.57 11.20 -3.34
C ILE A 80 0.49 12.09 -3.95
N ASP A 81 0.14 11.87 -5.21
CA ASP A 81 -0.89 12.64 -5.92
C ASP A 81 -2.28 12.43 -5.27
N ALA A 82 -2.51 11.30 -4.60
CA ALA A 82 -3.69 11.02 -3.78
C ALA A 82 -3.64 11.60 -2.34
N GLY A 83 -2.59 12.36 -2.01
CA GLY A 83 -2.42 12.99 -0.69
C GLY A 83 -2.01 12.04 0.42
N LEU A 84 -1.53 10.83 0.10
CA LEU A 84 -1.06 9.86 1.09
C LEU A 84 0.42 10.10 1.44
N THR A 85 0.80 9.74 2.66
CA THR A 85 2.18 9.88 3.14
C THR A 85 2.93 8.58 2.95
N VAL A 86 3.97 8.57 2.11
CA VAL A 86 4.86 7.41 1.97
C VAL A 86 5.87 7.41 3.12
N THR A 87 5.72 6.50 4.08
CA THR A 87 6.53 6.43 5.31
C THR A 87 7.80 5.62 5.11
N ALA A 88 7.80 4.63 4.22
CA ALA A 88 9.00 3.87 3.87
C ALA A 88 8.91 3.23 2.49
N ARG A 89 10.08 2.93 1.91
CA ARG A 89 10.21 2.14 0.67
C ARG A 89 11.44 1.24 0.77
N ARG A 90 11.31 -0.05 0.46
CA ARG A 90 12.41 -1.02 0.58
C ARG A 90 12.34 -2.07 -0.53
N TYR A 91 13.49 -2.43 -1.09
CA TYR A 91 13.58 -3.65 -1.88
C TYR A 91 13.72 -4.84 -0.92
N ILE A 92 12.87 -5.85 -1.06
CA ILE A 92 12.87 -7.02 -0.17
C ILE A 92 13.75 -8.13 -0.75
N GLY A 93 13.58 -8.44 -2.04
CA GLY A 93 14.39 -9.47 -2.67
C GLY A 93 13.85 -9.95 -4.01
N TYR A 94 14.55 -10.91 -4.59
CA TYR A 94 14.08 -11.68 -5.73
C TYR A 94 13.74 -13.09 -5.24
N GLU A 95 12.50 -13.52 -5.48
CA GLU A 95 11.99 -14.82 -5.10
C GLU A 95 12.25 -15.80 -6.23
N ALA A 96 13.30 -16.62 -6.10
CA ALA A 96 13.75 -17.50 -7.18
C ALA A 96 12.70 -18.54 -7.59
N ASP A 97 11.90 -19.04 -6.65
CA ASP A 97 10.91 -20.08 -6.90
C ASP A 97 9.70 -19.59 -7.71
N THR A 98 9.37 -18.31 -7.59
CA THR A 98 8.19 -17.68 -8.23
C THR A 98 8.58 -16.72 -9.37
N GLY A 99 9.83 -16.25 -9.37
CA GLY A 99 10.37 -15.28 -10.32
C GLY A 99 10.01 -13.82 -10.02
N PHE A 100 9.47 -13.51 -8.84
CA PHE A 100 9.05 -12.15 -8.50
C PHE A 100 10.17 -11.32 -7.86
N HIS A 101 10.29 -10.07 -8.30
CA HIS A 101 10.87 -9.01 -7.48
C HIS A 101 9.83 -8.55 -6.47
N HIS A 102 10.18 -8.59 -5.19
CA HIS A 102 9.37 -8.09 -4.09
C HIS A 102 9.91 -6.73 -3.62
N TYR A 103 9.08 -5.71 -3.73
CA TYR A 103 9.34 -4.36 -3.25
C TYR A 103 8.24 -3.91 -2.29
N SER A 104 8.58 -3.31 -1.15
CA SER A 104 7.59 -2.80 -0.19
C SER A 104 7.54 -1.28 -0.17
N ILE A 105 6.33 -0.75 0.00
CA ILE A 105 6.03 0.67 0.21
C ILE A 105 5.09 0.74 1.41
N ASP A 106 5.52 1.38 2.49
CA ASP A 106 4.65 1.67 3.64
C ASP A 106 4.02 3.05 3.41
N VAL A 107 2.72 3.16 3.65
CA VAL A 107 1.93 4.36 3.41
C VAL A 107 0.94 4.60 4.54
N SER A 108 0.81 5.85 4.95
CA SER A 108 -0.14 6.28 5.98
C SER A 108 -1.10 7.35 5.48
N SER A 109 -2.29 7.38 6.08
CA SER A 109 -3.16 8.56 6.07
C SER A 109 -3.35 9.10 7.47
N PHE A 110 -3.41 10.42 7.56
CA PHE A 110 -3.66 11.18 8.79
C PHE A 110 -4.89 12.04 8.55
N ARG A 111 -5.94 11.87 9.34
CA ARG A 111 -7.22 12.55 9.13
C ARG A 111 -7.77 13.05 10.45
N ALA A 112 -8.48 14.17 10.42
CA ALA A 112 -9.23 14.59 11.60
C ALA A 112 -10.29 13.53 11.95
N CYS A 113 -10.40 13.20 13.23
CA CYS A 113 -11.46 12.34 13.71
C CYS A 113 -12.85 12.95 13.39
N PRO A 114 -13.88 12.11 13.14
CA PRO A 114 -15.26 12.56 12.94
C PRO A 114 -15.88 13.20 14.19
#